data_AF-A0A3Q2Z586-F1
#
_entry.id   AF-A0A3Q2Z586-F1
#
_cell.length_a   1.000
_cell.length_b   1.000
_cell.length_c   1.000
_cell.angle_alpha   90.00
_cell.angle_beta   90.00
_cell.angle_gamma   90.00
#
_symmetry.space_group_name_H-M   'P 1'
#
loop_
_entity.id
_entity.type
_entity.pdbx_description
1 polymer ?
#
loop_
_entity_poly.entity_id
_entity_poly.type
_entity_poly.pdbx_seq_one_letter_code
_entity_poly.pdbx_strand_id
1 'polypeptide(L)'
;CASVGAKSAFIVGDLGALIRQDSLWKSATQRLQPYFPLRCNRSPAVLEVLASLGLGFVCASKAEVNLALEHGVPPDNIILSGVCKQLALIKAAAKHEVHHLVCENEAELAKIARLHPRAKLLLQLSTEAHAAETSMAFGATLKSCRHLLEAAKVLGMQVVGVALNMPTSCLELQRAYGHALADARCVFDMGADLGFNMNILDIGGGFTGSEFQLKQVNTLNDILMRSDFDLLISVSKDTDKTCLLLEGFVSLAVAVPEIRSTGRHEHFGFRHAKSAILERSGHFSLSFCHFQASKTDFSKSLCYQCHT
;
A
#
# COMPACT_ATOMS: atom_id res chain seq x y z
N CYS A 1 32.09 -29.44 21.83
CA CYS A 1 30.80 -29.23 22.51
C CYS A 1 30.10 -28.04 21.88
N ALA A 2 29.15 -28.27 20.97
CA ALA A 2 28.30 -27.21 20.44
C ALA A 2 27.23 -26.90 21.49
N SER A 3 27.19 -25.67 21.98
CA SER A 3 26.11 -25.20 22.86
C SER A 3 24.84 -24.99 22.03
N VAL A 4 23.97 -26.00 22.05
CA VAL A 4 22.55 -25.90 21.68
C VAL A 4 21.87 -24.95 22.68
N GLY A 5 21.24 -23.85 22.23
CA GLY A 5 20.42 -23.08 23.18
C GLY A 5 19.86 -21.71 22.82
N ALA A 6 20.22 -21.05 21.70
CA ALA A 6 19.60 -19.77 21.36
C ALA A 6 18.34 -19.99 20.51
N LYS A 7 17.16 -20.00 21.13
CA LYS A 7 15.87 -19.99 20.40
C LYS A 7 15.60 -18.58 19.88
N SER A 8 16.21 -18.20 18.77
CA SER A 8 15.92 -16.92 18.10
C SER A 8 14.56 -16.96 17.41
N ALA A 9 13.86 -15.83 17.38
CA ALA A 9 12.68 -15.68 16.55
C ALA A 9 13.05 -15.86 15.07
N PHE A 10 12.14 -16.44 14.29
CA PHE A 10 12.29 -16.58 12.85
C PHE A 10 10.96 -16.34 12.15
N ILE A 11 11.05 -16.01 10.87
CA ILE A 11 9.90 -15.75 10.00
C ILE A 11 9.85 -16.84 8.94
N VAL A 12 8.65 -17.40 8.74
CA VAL A 12 8.35 -18.26 7.59
C VAL A 12 7.51 -17.46 6.62
N GLY A 13 7.95 -17.41 5.36
CA GLY A 13 7.25 -16.75 4.26
C GLY A 13 6.62 -17.79 3.32
N ASP A 14 5.30 -17.84 3.22
CA ASP A 14 4.59 -18.66 2.22
C ASP A 14 4.49 -17.90 0.89
N LEU A 15 5.46 -18.08 0.00
CA LEU A 15 5.43 -17.49 -1.35
C LEU A 15 4.19 -17.90 -2.16
N GLY A 16 3.59 -19.05 -1.85
CA GLY A 16 2.32 -19.49 -2.44
C GLY A 16 1.15 -18.58 -2.08
N ALA A 17 1.20 -17.90 -0.93
CA ALA A 17 0.20 -16.89 -0.56
C ALA A 17 0.20 -15.72 -1.55
N LEU A 18 1.38 -15.27 -2.01
CA LEU A 18 1.49 -14.18 -2.98
C LEU A 18 0.79 -14.53 -4.30
N ILE A 19 1.00 -15.76 -4.79
CA ILE A 19 0.41 -16.27 -6.03
C ILE A 19 -1.12 -16.36 -5.89
N ARG A 20 -1.61 -16.85 -4.74
CA ARG A 20 -3.06 -16.93 -4.47
C ARG A 20 -3.69 -15.53 -4.43
N GLN A 21 -3.02 -14.56 -3.78
CA GLN A 21 -3.51 -13.19 -3.71
C GLN A 21 -3.54 -12.50 -5.07
N ASP A 22 -2.51 -12.66 -5.91
CA ASP A 22 -2.52 -12.16 -7.29
C ASP A 22 -3.66 -12.79 -8.11
N SER A 23 -3.89 -14.10 -7.98
CA SER A 23 -5.00 -14.77 -8.65
C SER A 23 -6.36 -14.25 -8.18
N LEU A 24 -6.53 -14.03 -6.87
CA LEU A 24 -7.77 -13.46 -6.32
C LEU A 24 -8.00 -12.04 -6.85
N TRP A 25 -6.95 -11.20 -6.84
CA TRP A 25 -6.99 -9.87 -7.40
C TRP A 25 -7.44 -9.89 -8.86
N LYS A 26 -6.73 -10.61 -9.73
CA LYS A 26 -7.05 -10.70 -11.16
C LYS A 26 -8.47 -11.23 -11.42
N SER A 27 -8.96 -12.14 -10.59
CA SER A 27 -10.33 -12.66 -10.71
C SER A 27 -11.40 -11.64 -10.32
N ALA A 28 -11.10 -10.76 -9.36
CA ALA A 28 -12.00 -9.74 -8.89
C ALA A 28 -11.96 -8.49 -9.80
N THR A 29 -10.77 -8.09 -10.26
CA THR A 29 -10.52 -6.75 -10.79
C THR A 29 -9.91 -6.76 -12.20
N GLN A 30 -10.74 -7.08 -13.20
CA GLN A 30 -10.26 -7.27 -14.59
C GLN A 30 -9.55 -6.06 -15.23
N ARG A 31 -9.79 -4.84 -14.74
CA ARG A 31 -9.17 -3.60 -15.26
C ARG A 31 -8.09 -3.00 -14.33
N LEU A 32 -7.90 -3.54 -13.13
CA LEU A 32 -6.95 -2.97 -12.17
C LEU A 32 -5.61 -3.67 -12.23
N GLN A 33 -4.56 -2.93 -12.63
CA GLN A 33 -3.20 -3.43 -12.52
C GLN A 33 -2.68 -3.18 -11.09
N PRO A 34 -2.25 -4.23 -10.36
CA PRO A 34 -1.69 -4.06 -9.03
C PRO A 34 -0.24 -3.54 -9.10
N TYR A 35 0.03 -2.51 -8.31
CA TYR A 35 1.37 -1.96 -8.10
C TYR A 35 1.78 -2.15 -6.63
N PHE A 36 2.85 -2.90 -6.41
CA PHE A 36 3.38 -3.22 -5.09
C PHE A 36 4.27 -2.09 -4.56
N PRO A 37 3.97 -1.48 -3.39
CA PRO A 37 4.88 -0.53 -2.78
C PRO A 37 6.10 -1.25 -2.23
N LEU A 38 7.26 -1.01 -2.83
CA LEU A 38 8.48 -1.75 -2.53
C LEU A 38 8.90 -1.61 -1.06
N ARG A 39 8.52 -0.49 -0.41
CA ARG A 39 8.75 -0.26 1.01
C ARG A 39 8.12 -1.30 1.95
N CYS A 40 7.07 -1.99 1.51
CA CYS A 40 6.34 -2.96 2.33
C CYS A 40 7.15 -4.24 2.58
N ASN A 41 7.89 -4.74 1.58
CA ASN A 41 8.78 -5.89 1.74
C ASN A 41 9.87 -5.86 0.67
N ARG A 42 11.14 -5.90 1.09
CA ARG A 42 12.33 -5.82 0.22
C ARG A 42 13.04 -7.17 0.06
N SER A 43 12.41 -8.27 0.48
CA SER A 43 12.96 -9.62 0.34
C SER A 43 13.10 -9.98 -1.14
N PRO A 44 14.30 -10.37 -1.62
CA PRO A 44 14.51 -10.74 -3.02
C PRO A 44 13.52 -11.79 -3.53
N ALA A 45 13.22 -12.81 -2.72
CA ALA A 45 12.29 -13.87 -3.10
C ALA A 45 10.85 -13.36 -3.30
N VAL A 46 10.42 -12.35 -2.52
CA VAL A 46 9.10 -11.72 -2.71
C VAL A 46 9.10 -10.89 -3.98
N LEU A 47 10.15 -10.07 -4.19
CA LEU A 47 10.26 -9.20 -5.36
C LEU A 47 10.31 -10.02 -6.66
N GLU A 48 11.07 -11.12 -6.67
CA GLU A 48 11.18 -12.04 -7.82
C GLU A 48 9.83 -12.67 -8.18
N VAL A 49 9.08 -13.16 -7.18
CA VAL A 49 7.74 -13.72 -7.42
C VAL A 49 6.79 -12.65 -7.96
N LEU A 50 6.71 -11.48 -7.32
CA LEU A 50 5.79 -10.42 -7.75
C LEU A 50 6.16 -9.86 -9.14
N ALA A 51 7.44 -9.68 -9.44
CA ALA A 51 7.90 -9.28 -10.76
C ALA A 51 7.56 -10.33 -11.82
N SER A 52 7.74 -11.62 -11.51
CA SER A 52 7.40 -12.74 -12.40
C SER A 52 5.89 -12.85 -12.67
N LEU A 53 5.06 -12.41 -11.72
CA LEU A 53 3.59 -12.33 -11.88
C LEU A 53 3.14 -11.11 -12.70
N GLY A 54 4.07 -10.22 -13.08
CA GLY A 54 3.83 -9.05 -13.93
C GLY A 54 3.37 -7.80 -13.18
N LEU A 55 3.57 -7.74 -11.85
CA LEU A 55 3.15 -6.58 -11.06
C LEU A 55 3.99 -5.34 -11.35
N GLY A 56 3.35 -4.18 -11.22
CA GLY A 56 4.06 -2.91 -11.15
C GLY A 56 4.63 -2.65 -9.76
N PHE A 57 5.51 -1.67 -9.65
CA PHE A 57 6.14 -1.31 -8.38
C PHE A 57 6.03 0.19 -8.11
N VAL A 58 5.73 0.53 -6.85
CA VAL A 58 5.79 1.91 -6.37
C VAL A 58 7.05 2.11 -5.55
N CYS A 59 7.87 3.07 -5.98
CA CYS A 59 9.15 3.39 -5.36
C CYS A 59 9.12 4.84 -4.86
N ALA A 60 9.73 5.07 -3.70
CA ALA A 60 9.86 6.39 -3.07
C ALA A 60 11.33 6.81 -2.88
N SER A 61 12.29 5.95 -3.25
CA SER A 61 13.73 6.25 -3.13
C SER A 61 14.53 5.66 -4.28
N LYS A 62 15.75 6.18 -4.48
CA LYS A 62 16.67 5.69 -5.52
C LYS A 62 17.02 4.22 -5.30
N ALA A 63 17.17 3.79 -4.04
CA ALA A 63 17.46 2.40 -3.70
C ALA A 63 16.32 1.47 -4.12
N GLU A 64 15.07 1.88 -3.94
CA GLU A 64 13.91 1.09 -4.36
C GLU A 64 13.79 1.02 -5.89
N VAL A 65 14.05 2.11 -6.61
CA VAL A 65 14.09 2.10 -8.08
C VAL A 65 15.13 1.12 -8.59
N ASN A 66 16.36 1.19 -8.07
CA ASN A 66 17.41 0.26 -8.46
C ASN A 66 17.02 -1.19 -8.17
N LEU A 67 16.47 -1.45 -6.98
CA LEU A 67 16.09 -2.80 -6.57
C LEU A 67 14.99 -3.38 -7.47
N ALA A 68 13.99 -2.57 -7.86
CA ALA A 68 12.94 -3.00 -8.79
C ALA A 68 13.53 -3.35 -10.17
N LEU A 69 14.42 -2.50 -10.70
CA LEU A 69 15.08 -2.74 -11.98
C LEU A 69 16.00 -3.96 -11.95
N GLU A 70 16.71 -4.19 -10.85
CA GLU A 70 17.57 -5.38 -10.64
C GLU A 70 16.77 -6.68 -10.65
N HIS A 71 15.49 -6.64 -10.25
CA HIS A 71 14.56 -7.78 -10.31
C HIS A 71 13.78 -7.84 -11.64
N GLY A 72 14.22 -7.10 -12.67
CA GLY A 72 13.67 -7.18 -14.02
C GLY A 72 12.33 -6.46 -14.23
N VAL A 73 11.91 -5.61 -13.29
CA VAL A 73 10.68 -4.81 -13.46
C VAL A 73 10.90 -3.78 -14.57
N PRO A 74 10.04 -3.74 -15.61
CA PRO A 74 10.14 -2.75 -16.67
C PRO A 74 10.00 -1.31 -16.12
N PRO A 75 10.78 -0.33 -16.60
CA PRO A 75 10.68 1.06 -16.14
C PRO A 75 9.26 1.67 -16.27
N ASP A 76 8.51 1.27 -17.31
CA ASP A 76 7.12 1.70 -17.51
C ASP A 76 6.16 1.19 -16.42
N ASN A 77 6.52 0.08 -15.77
CA ASN A 77 5.79 -0.51 -14.65
C ASN A 77 6.27 0.00 -13.28
N ILE A 78 7.06 1.08 -13.24
CA ILE A 78 7.50 1.72 -12.00
C ILE A 78 6.85 3.11 -11.87
N ILE A 79 6.23 3.36 -10.72
CA ILE A 79 5.70 4.67 -10.34
C ILE A 79 6.54 5.25 -9.22
N LEU A 80 7.01 6.48 -9.42
CA LEU A 80 7.66 7.24 -8.35
C LEU A 80 6.64 8.04 -7.57
N SER A 81 6.37 7.57 -6.36
CA SER A 81 5.46 8.21 -5.43
C SER A 81 6.22 8.90 -4.29
N GLY A 82 5.46 9.47 -3.36
CA GLY A 82 5.98 10.24 -2.23
C GLY A 82 6.09 11.73 -2.53
N VAL A 83 5.97 12.51 -1.46
CA VAL A 83 6.03 13.97 -1.48
C VAL A 83 7.47 14.46 -1.48
N CYS A 84 7.70 15.65 -2.04
CA CYS A 84 8.96 16.37 -1.95
C CYS A 84 10.16 15.55 -2.44
N LYS A 85 10.05 14.91 -3.61
CA LYS A 85 11.09 14.02 -4.16
C LYS A 85 12.45 14.71 -4.21
N GLN A 86 13.46 14.00 -3.73
CA GLN A 86 14.85 14.45 -3.76
C GLN A 86 15.33 14.60 -5.21
N LEU A 87 16.16 15.63 -5.48
CA LEU A 87 16.69 15.86 -6.84
C LEU A 87 17.45 14.65 -7.39
N ALA A 88 18.17 13.93 -6.53
CA ALA A 88 18.90 12.72 -6.90
C ALA A 88 17.97 11.58 -7.35
N LEU A 89 16.78 11.46 -6.76
CA LEU A 89 15.76 10.50 -7.18
C LEU A 89 15.20 10.84 -8.56
N ILE A 90 14.84 12.10 -8.80
CA ILE A 90 14.31 12.54 -10.11
C ILE A 90 15.35 12.34 -11.22
N LYS A 91 16.63 12.65 -10.95
CA LYS A 91 17.73 12.38 -11.89
C LYS A 91 17.93 10.89 -12.16
N ALA A 92 17.83 10.04 -11.13
CA ALA A 92 17.91 8.60 -11.30
C ALA A 92 16.74 8.08 -12.16
N ALA A 93 15.52 8.57 -11.92
CA ALA A 93 14.35 8.25 -12.73
C ALA A 93 14.57 8.57 -14.21
N ALA A 94 15.06 9.79 -14.50
CA ALA A 94 15.37 10.22 -15.86
C ALA A 94 16.44 9.34 -16.52
N LYS A 95 17.49 8.98 -15.76
CA LYS A 95 18.58 8.12 -16.25
C LYS A 95 18.10 6.70 -16.59
N HIS A 96 17.19 6.15 -15.79
CA HIS A 96 16.68 4.80 -15.94
C HIS A 96 15.36 4.72 -16.73
N GLU A 97 14.94 5.83 -17.34
CA GLU A 97 13.71 5.92 -18.13
C GLU A 97 12.45 5.50 -17.35
N VAL A 98 12.44 5.77 -16.04
CA VAL A 98 11.23 5.66 -15.22
C VAL A 98 10.43 6.96 -15.41
N HIS A 99 9.32 6.86 -16.14
CA HIS A 99 8.58 8.04 -16.60
C HIS A 99 7.41 8.43 -15.69
N HIS A 100 6.78 7.50 -14.98
CA HIS A 100 5.60 7.80 -14.17
C HIS A 100 5.99 8.40 -12.81
N LEU A 101 5.71 9.69 -12.64
CA LEU A 101 6.02 10.43 -11.41
C LEU A 101 4.73 11.06 -10.86
N VAL A 102 4.48 10.85 -9.57
CA VAL A 102 3.43 11.59 -8.84
C VAL A 102 3.89 13.03 -8.61
N CYS A 103 3.01 14.01 -8.76
CA CYS A 103 3.30 15.42 -8.56
C CYS A 103 2.20 16.08 -7.72
N GLU A 104 2.56 16.72 -6.61
CA GLU A 104 1.58 17.32 -5.70
C GLU A 104 1.51 18.86 -5.72
N ASN A 105 2.56 19.55 -6.18
CA ASN A 105 2.63 21.02 -6.11
C ASN A 105 3.56 21.64 -7.18
N GLU A 106 3.46 22.96 -7.36
CA GLU A 106 4.17 23.68 -8.41
C GLU A 106 5.69 23.66 -8.22
N ALA A 107 6.16 23.70 -6.97
CA ALA A 107 7.59 23.63 -6.67
C ALA A 107 8.16 22.27 -7.11
N GLU A 108 7.39 21.20 -6.95
CA GLU A 108 7.79 19.89 -7.44
C GLU A 108 7.69 19.76 -8.95
N LEU A 109 6.62 20.26 -9.56
CA LEU A 109 6.49 20.36 -11.01
C LEU A 109 7.71 21.06 -11.64
N ALA A 110 8.13 22.20 -11.09
CA ALA A 110 9.30 22.93 -11.55
C ALA A 110 10.61 22.13 -11.43
N LYS A 111 10.79 21.38 -10.32
CA LYS A 111 11.93 20.46 -10.16
C LYS A 111 11.92 19.35 -11.22
N ILE A 112 10.76 18.74 -11.47
CA ILE A 112 10.61 17.65 -12.42
C ILE A 112 10.85 18.17 -13.84
N ALA A 113 10.23 19.29 -14.23
CA ALA A 113 10.42 19.87 -15.56
C ALA A 113 11.89 20.15 -15.90
N ARG A 114 12.67 20.59 -14.91
CA ARG A 114 14.11 20.84 -15.08
C ARG A 114 14.94 19.56 -15.19
N LEU A 115 14.58 18.50 -14.46
CA LEU A 115 15.45 17.32 -14.26
C LEU A 115 15.01 16.08 -15.06
N HIS A 116 13.73 16.00 -15.41
CA HIS A 116 13.12 14.91 -16.15
C HIS A 116 11.95 15.43 -17.01
N PRO A 117 12.25 16.21 -18.08
CA PRO A 117 11.22 16.80 -18.94
C PRO A 117 10.39 15.76 -19.72
N ARG A 118 10.85 14.50 -19.78
CA ARG A 118 10.11 13.36 -20.36
C ARG A 118 9.23 12.63 -19.34
N ALA A 119 9.08 13.15 -18.12
CA ALA A 119 8.22 12.54 -17.12
C ALA A 119 6.74 12.64 -17.53
N LYS A 120 5.99 11.59 -17.23
CA LYS A 120 4.54 11.48 -17.33
C LYS A 120 3.98 11.65 -15.93
N LEU A 121 3.28 12.76 -15.70
CA LEU A 121 2.85 13.16 -14.37
C LEU A 121 1.49 12.60 -14.00
N LEU A 122 1.37 12.08 -12.78
CA LEU A 122 0.11 11.82 -12.09
C LEU A 122 -0.09 12.91 -11.04
N LEU A 123 -1.16 13.70 -11.13
CA LEU A 123 -1.43 14.72 -10.11
C LEU A 123 -2.00 14.07 -8.86
N GLN A 124 -1.35 14.28 -7.71
CA GLN A 124 -1.87 13.73 -6.46
C GLN A 124 -3.02 14.59 -5.93
N LEU A 125 -4.23 14.04 -5.91
CA LEU A 125 -5.43 14.72 -5.43
C LEU A 125 -5.62 14.49 -3.93
N SER A 126 -5.91 15.55 -3.19
CA SER A 126 -6.31 15.45 -1.79
C SER A 126 -7.75 14.96 -1.70
N THR A 127 -7.98 13.84 -1.01
CA THR A 127 -9.34 13.33 -0.77
C THR A 127 -9.84 13.79 0.59
N GLU A 128 -11.03 14.37 0.66
CA GLU A 128 -11.75 14.63 1.91
C GLU A 128 -12.33 13.32 2.46
N ALA A 129 -11.45 12.40 2.83
CA ALA A 129 -11.87 11.25 3.63
C ALA A 129 -11.92 11.72 5.09
N HIS A 130 -13.03 11.44 5.78
CA HIS A 130 -13.16 11.60 7.23
C HIS A 130 -12.17 10.67 7.96
N ALA A 131 -10.90 11.03 7.94
CA ALA A 131 -9.88 10.41 8.75
C ALA A 131 -9.92 11.03 10.15
N ALA A 132 -9.53 10.24 11.16
CA ALA A 132 -9.42 10.71 12.54
C ALA A 132 -8.63 12.03 12.60
N GLU A 133 -9.01 12.92 13.53
CA GLU A 133 -8.65 14.35 13.67
C GLU A 133 -7.14 14.72 13.63
N THR A 134 -6.23 13.77 13.40
CA THR A 134 -4.77 13.93 13.41
C THR A 134 -4.09 13.67 12.07
N SER A 135 -4.78 13.28 11.00
CA SER A 135 -4.13 13.06 9.71
C SER A 135 -4.04 14.36 8.88
N MET A 136 -2.82 14.80 8.55
CA MET A 136 -2.63 15.83 7.52
C MET A 136 -3.12 15.31 6.16
N ALA A 137 -3.95 16.10 5.48
CA ALA A 137 -4.33 15.82 4.10
C ALA A 137 -3.12 16.04 3.18
N PHE A 138 -2.73 14.99 2.46
CA PHE A 138 -1.71 15.06 1.42
C PHE A 138 -2.38 15.11 0.06
N GLY A 139 -1.89 15.97 -0.83
CA GLY A 139 -2.37 16.15 -2.19
C GLY A 139 -2.81 17.59 -2.49
N ALA A 140 -3.12 17.84 -3.76
CA ALA A 140 -3.62 19.09 -4.28
C ALA A 140 -5.15 19.13 -4.21
N THR A 141 -5.71 20.28 -3.85
CA THR A 141 -7.15 20.55 -4.01
C THR A 141 -7.53 20.64 -5.49
N LEU A 142 -8.82 20.54 -5.84
CA LEU A 142 -9.28 20.74 -7.23
C LEU A 142 -8.79 22.05 -7.84
N LYS A 143 -8.83 23.15 -7.06
CA LYS A 143 -8.31 24.45 -7.49
C LYS A 143 -6.81 24.40 -7.75
N SER A 144 -6.05 23.76 -6.86
CA SER A 144 -4.60 23.57 -7.03
C SER A 144 -4.29 22.70 -8.25
N CYS A 145 -5.07 21.64 -8.51
CA CYS A 145 -4.93 20.80 -9.70
C CYS A 145 -5.10 21.62 -10.99
N ARG A 146 -6.09 22.53 -11.06
CA ARG A 146 -6.24 23.43 -12.22
C ARG A 146 -4.98 24.25 -12.48
N HIS A 147 -4.43 24.89 -11.44
CA HIS A 147 -3.20 25.67 -11.56
C HIS A 147 -1.99 24.81 -11.96
N LEU A 148 -1.90 23.59 -11.42
CA LEU A 148 -0.85 22.63 -11.80
C LEU A 148 -0.93 22.23 -13.28
N LEU A 149 -2.14 22.02 -13.81
CA LEU A 149 -2.34 21.69 -15.21
C LEU A 149 -1.94 22.85 -16.12
N GLU A 150 -2.33 24.06 -15.78
CA GLU A 150 -1.95 25.29 -16.50
C GLU A 150 -0.42 25.47 -16.49
N ALA A 151 0.21 25.34 -15.32
CA ALA A 151 1.66 25.42 -15.18
C ALA A 151 2.38 24.30 -15.97
N ALA A 152 1.86 23.07 -15.92
CA ALA A 152 2.42 21.94 -16.67
C ALA A 152 2.36 22.20 -18.18
N LYS A 153 1.27 22.80 -18.67
CA LYS A 153 1.13 23.18 -20.08
C LYS A 153 2.18 24.21 -20.48
N VAL A 154 2.38 25.25 -19.67
CA VAL A 154 3.39 26.29 -19.90
C VAL A 154 4.81 25.70 -19.89
N LEU A 155 5.08 24.75 -18.99
CA LEU A 155 6.38 24.09 -18.89
C LEU A 155 6.60 22.97 -19.92
N GLY A 156 5.61 22.66 -20.76
CA GLY A 156 5.69 21.58 -21.75
C GLY A 156 5.71 20.17 -21.16
N MET A 157 5.24 20.00 -19.92
CA MET A 157 5.18 18.72 -19.23
C MET A 157 3.97 17.89 -19.67
N GLN A 158 4.10 16.57 -19.65
CA GLN A 158 2.96 15.67 -19.88
C GLN A 158 2.29 15.32 -18.55
N VAL A 159 0.98 15.56 -18.47
CA VAL A 159 0.12 15.05 -17.39
C VAL A 159 -0.74 13.95 -17.98
N VAL A 160 -0.63 12.75 -17.41
CA VAL A 160 -1.28 11.52 -17.94
C VAL A 160 -2.38 11.01 -17.02
N GLY A 161 -2.57 11.62 -15.84
CA GLY A 161 -3.53 11.08 -14.90
C GLY A 161 -3.55 11.73 -13.52
N VAL A 162 -4.28 11.06 -12.63
CA VAL A 162 -4.51 11.46 -11.25
C VAL A 162 -4.14 10.31 -10.32
N ALA A 163 -3.57 10.63 -9.17
CA ALA A 163 -3.34 9.69 -8.08
C ALA A 163 -4.14 10.08 -6.84
N LEU A 164 -4.94 9.16 -6.33
CA LEU A 164 -5.72 9.31 -5.10
C LEU A 164 -4.89 8.90 -3.88
N ASN A 165 -5.17 9.55 -2.75
CA ASN A 165 -4.54 9.22 -1.48
C ASN A 165 -5.57 8.80 -0.44
N MET A 166 -6.18 7.64 -0.65
CA MET A 166 -7.18 7.11 0.27
C MET A 166 -6.54 6.67 1.61
N PRO A 167 -7.05 7.16 2.77
CA PRO A 167 -6.56 6.71 4.06
C PRO A 167 -7.05 5.30 4.38
N THR A 168 -6.15 4.48 4.91
CA THR A 168 -6.40 3.08 5.29
C THR A 168 -7.39 2.93 6.45
N SER A 169 -7.63 4.00 7.21
CA SER A 169 -8.54 4.05 8.36
C SER A 169 -9.98 4.48 8.03
N CYS A 170 -10.32 4.65 6.74
CA CYS A 170 -11.66 5.07 6.35
C CYS A 170 -12.70 3.97 6.60
N LEU A 171 -13.69 4.23 7.46
CA LEU A 171 -14.78 3.29 7.76
C LEU A 171 -15.85 3.26 6.66
N GLU A 172 -16.02 4.36 5.91
CA GLU A 172 -17.00 4.51 4.83
C GLU A 172 -16.33 4.52 3.43
N LEU A 173 -15.56 3.46 3.13
CA LEU A 173 -14.77 3.36 1.90
C LEU A 173 -15.59 3.65 0.63
N GLN A 174 -16.79 3.09 0.51
CA GLN A 174 -17.64 3.30 -0.68
C GLN A 174 -17.95 4.78 -0.93
N ARG A 175 -18.31 5.52 0.12
CA ARG A 175 -18.63 6.95 0.01
C ARG A 175 -17.39 7.77 -0.29
N ALA A 176 -16.29 7.50 0.42
CA ALA A 176 -15.04 8.22 0.26
C ALA A 176 -14.44 8.01 -1.15
N TYR A 177 -14.47 6.78 -1.68
CA TYR A 177 -14.10 6.52 -3.07
C TYR A 177 -15.07 7.18 -4.05
N GLY A 178 -16.38 7.17 -3.79
CA GLY A 178 -17.36 7.86 -4.66
C GLY A 178 -17.04 9.35 -4.83
N HIS A 179 -16.73 10.05 -3.75
CA HIS A 179 -16.30 11.45 -3.81
C HIS A 179 -14.94 11.61 -4.50
N ALA A 180 -13.94 10.80 -4.14
CA ALA A 180 -12.61 10.88 -4.74
C ALA A 180 -12.61 10.61 -6.26
N LEU A 181 -13.45 9.69 -6.73
CA LEU A 181 -13.63 9.39 -8.15
C LEU A 181 -14.33 10.54 -8.89
N ALA A 182 -15.33 11.17 -8.26
CA ALA A 182 -15.98 12.36 -8.83
C ALA A 182 -14.98 13.53 -8.95
N ASP A 183 -14.18 13.77 -7.92
CA ASP A 183 -13.15 14.81 -7.96
C ASP A 183 -12.05 14.50 -8.98
N ALA A 184 -11.63 13.22 -9.08
CA ALA A 184 -10.71 12.79 -10.12
C ALA A 184 -11.29 13.07 -11.52
N ARG A 185 -12.56 12.74 -11.76
CA ARG A 185 -13.22 13.04 -13.04
C ARG A 185 -13.18 14.53 -13.37
N CYS A 186 -13.45 15.41 -12.40
CA CYS A 186 -13.31 16.85 -12.58
C CYS A 186 -11.89 17.24 -13.03
N VAL A 187 -10.84 16.62 -12.48
CA VAL A 187 -9.45 16.88 -12.90
C VAL A 187 -9.16 16.38 -14.31
N PHE A 188 -9.71 15.23 -14.70
CA PHE A 188 -9.61 14.73 -16.07
C PHE A 188 -10.29 15.68 -17.06
N ASP A 189 -11.50 16.16 -16.75
CA ASP A 189 -12.23 17.11 -17.59
C ASP A 189 -11.44 18.44 -17.71
N MET A 190 -10.91 18.97 -16.61
CA MET A 190 -10.01 20.14 -16.64
C MET A 190 -8.75 19.89 -17.47
N GLY A 191 -8.22 18.66 -17.42
CA GLY A 191 -7.10 18.22 -18.24
C GLY A 191 -7.41 18.24 -19.73
N ALA A 192 -8.56 17.68 -20.11
CA ALA A 192 -9.04 17.64 -21.47
C ALA A 192 -9.26 19.05 -22.04
N ASP A 193 -9.85 19.96 -21.27
CA ASP A 193 -10.03 21.38 -21.63
C ASP A 193 -8.70 22.08 -21.96
N LEU A 194 -7.62 21.69 -21.28
CA LEU A 194 -6.27 22.22 -21.49
C LEU A 194 -5.49 21.40 -22.55
N GLY A 195 -6.11 20.40 -23.16
CA GLY A 195 -5.55 19.54 -24.20
C GLY A 195 -4.53 18.51 -23.69
N PHE A 196 -4.71 18.01 -22.47
CA PHE A 196 -4.02 16.82 -21.98
C PHE A 196 -4.80 15.56 -22.34
N ASN A 197 -4.08 14.50 -22.73
CA ASN A 197 -4.66 13.17 -22.90
C ASN A 197 -4.38 12.34 -21.65
N MET A 198 -5.28 12.43 -20.67
CA MET A 198 -5.16 11.68 -19.42
C MET A 198 -5.91 10.36 -19.52
N ASN A 199 -5.26 9.28 -19.10
CA ASN A 199 -5.81 7.94 -19.19
C ASN A 199 -5.43 7.03 -18.01
N ILE A 200 -4.70 7.54 -17.02
CA ILE A 200 -4.28 6.80 -15.84
C ILE A 200 -4.97 7.34 -14.58
N LEU A 201 -5.66 6.48 -13.86
CA LEU A 201 -6.13 6.77 -12.51
C LEU A 201 -5.50 5.79 -11.52
N ASP A 202 -4.64 6.30 -10.65
CA ASP A 202 -4.15 5.57 -9.48
C ASP A 202 -5.15 5.75 -8.34
N ILE A 203 -5.86 4.68 -7.99
CA ILE A 203 -6.89 4.71 -6.95
C ILE A 203 -6.31 4.62 -5.52
N GLY A 204 -4.98 4.49 -5.40
CA GLY A 204 -4.31 4.31 -4.13
C GLY A 204 -4.61 2.96 -3.48
N GLY A 205 -4.53 2.94 -2.15
CA GLY A 205 -4.60 1.74 -1.32
C GLY A 205 -5.66 1.78 -0.23
N GLY A 206 -5.41 1.08 0.88
CA GLY A 206 -6.41 0.88 1.93
C GLY A 206 -7.11 -0.49 1.90
N PHE A 207 -6.67 -1.38 1.00
CA PHE A 207 -7.16 -2.75 0.93
C PHE A 207 -6.36 -3.67 1.87
N THR A 208 -7.02 -4.18 2.89
CA THR A 208 -6.54 -5.14 3.89
C THR A 208 -6.56 -6.59 3.39
N GLY A 209 -7.30 -6.86 2.30
CA GLY A 209 -7.30 -8.15 1.59
C GLY A 209 -8.32 -9.19 2.00
N SER A 210 -9.13 -8.87 2.99
CA SER A 210 -10.36 -9.62 3.22
C SER A 210 -11.20 -9.72 1.93
N GLU A 211 -11.80 -10.90 1.71
CA GLU A 211 -12.73 -11.16 0.60
C GLU A 211 -13.87 -10.12 0.53
N PHE A 212 -14.25 -9.57 1.68
CA PHE A 212 -15.21 -8.47 1.80
C PHE A 212 -14.72 -7.18 1.12
N GLN A 213 -13.45 -6.83 1.27
CA GLN A 213 -12.90 -5.64 0.61
C GLN A 213 -12.64 -5.86 -0.88
N LEU A 214 -12.27 -7.07 -1.32
CA LEU A 214 -12.22 -7.39 -2.76
C LEU A 214 -13.61 -7.20 -3.41
N LYS A 215 -14.69 -7.56 -2.71
CA LYS A 215 -16.06 -7.25 -3.16
C LYS A 215 -16.35 -5.75 -3.23
N GLN A 216 -15.80 -4.95 -2.30
CA GLN A 216 -15.90 -3.49 -2.38
C GLN A 216 -15.15 -2.92 -3.57
N VAL A 217 -13.94 -3.44 -3.87
CA VAL A 217 -13.20 -3.08 -5.09
C VAL A 217 -14.01 -3.43 -6.34
N ASN A 218 -14.76 -4.53 -6.33
CA ASN A 218 -15.67 -4.86 -7.44
C ASN A 218 -16.82 -3.87 -7.55
N THR A 219 -17.36 -3.36 -6.43
CA THR A 219 -18.33 -2.26 -6.49
C THR A 219 -17.71 -0.98 -7.04
N LEU A 220 -16.44 -0.70 -6.73
CA LEU A 220 -15.70 0.37 -7.39
C LEU A 220 -15.56 0.09 -8.87
N ASN A 221 -15.33 -1.15 -9.29
CA ASN A 221 -15.29 -1.52 -10.69
C ASN A 221 -16.58 -1.11 -11.40
N ASP A 222 -17.77 -1.27 -10.81
CA ASP A 222 -19.02 -0.79 -11.42
C ASP A 222 -19.06 0.74 -11.59
N ILE A 223 -18.49 1.51 -10.65
CA ILE A 223 -18.38 2.98 -10.75
C ILE A 223 -17.31 3.37 -11.79
N LEU A 224 -16.18 2.67 -11.79
CA LEU A 224 -15.06 2.86 -12.69
C LEU A 224 -15.40 2.46 -14.12
N MET A 225 -16.24 1.44 -14.34
CA MET A 225 -16.71 0.99 -15.66
C MET A 225 -17.67 1.99 -16.30
N ARG A 226 -18.30 2.86 -15.50
CA ARG A 226 -19.09 4.00 -16.00
C ARG A 226 -18.23 5.22 -16.33
N SER A 227 -16.96 5.19 -15.95
CA SER A 227 -16.01 6.28 -16.14
C SER A 227 -15.08 5.91 -17.30
N ASP A 228 -14.84 6.82 -18.25
CA ASP A 228 -14.00 6.56 -19.43
C ASP A 228 -12.48 6.54 -19.10
N PHE A 229 -12.06 5.78 -18.09
CA PHE A 229 -10.65 5.63 -17.72
C PHE A 229 -10.05 4.39 -18.41
N ASP A 230 -8.98 4.56 -19.20
CA ASP A 230 -8.35 3.45 -19.95
C ASP A 230 -7.46 2.55 -19.08
N LEU A 231 -6.75 3.12 -18.08
CA LEU A 231 -5.85 2.38 -17.20
C LEU A 231 -6.07 2.76 -15.73
N LEU A 232 -6.37 1.73 -14.94
CA LEU A 232 -6.60 1.88 -13.51
C LEU A 232 -5.51 1.15 -12.74
N ILE A 233 -4.82 1.89 -11.87
CA ILE A 233 -3.71 1.40 -11.07
C ILE A 233 -4.16 1.33 -9.62
N SER A 234 -4.00 0.18 -8.97
CA SER A 234 -4.17 0.11 -7.51
C SER A 234 -2.82 -0.04 -6.85
N VAL A 235 -2.52 0.92 -5.97
CA VAL A 235 -1.31 0.91 -5.15
C VAL A 235 -1.69 0.44 -3.76
N SER A 236 -1.27 -0.76 -3.36
CA SER A 236 -1.58 -1.29 -2.02
C SER A 236 -0.82 -0.55 -0.91
N LYS A 237 -1.20 0.69 -0.61
CA LYS A 237 -0.66 1.47 0.49
C LYS A 237 -1.08 0.83 1.81
N ASP A 238 -0.10 0.48 2.64
CA ASP A 238 -0.31 0.51 4.09
C ASP A 238 0.85 1.18 4.82
N THR A 239 0.47 1.88 5.87
CA THR A 239 1.31 2.34 6.95
C THR A 239 1.44 1.18 7.92
N ASP A 240 2.62 0.56 7.92
CA ASP A 240 3.14 -0.36 8.92
C ASP A 240 2.59 -1.78 9.07
N LYS A 241 1.44 -2.23 8.52
CA LYS A 241 1.01 -3.63 8.84
C LYS A 241 0.60 -4.60 7.74
N THR A 242 -0.06 -4.26 6.63
CA THR A 242 -0.32 -5.29 5.61
C THR A 242 -0.57 -4.71 4.22
N CYS A 243 0.35 -4.96 3.28
CA CYS A 243 0.03 -4.89 1.86
C CYS A 243 -0.87 -6.09 1.51
N LEU A 244 -1.97 -5.87 0.78
CA LEU A 244 -2.88 -6.92 0.29
C LEU A 244 -2.13 -8.15 -0.22
N LEU A 245 -1.12 -7.89 -1.06
CA LEU A 245 -0.34 -8.92 -1.73
C LEU A 245 0.48 -9.76 -0.74
N LEU A 246 0.73 -9.26 0.48
CA LEU A 246 1.45 -9.94 1.55
C LEU A 246 0.51 -10.55 2.60
N GLU A 247 -0.81 -10.47 2.43
CA GLU A 247 -1.75 -11.07 3.37
C GLU A 247 -1.59 -12.60 3.40
N GLY A 248 -1.36 -13.16 4.58
CA GLY A 248 -1.07 -14.58 4.76
C GLY A 248 0.34 -15.01 4.34
N PHE A 249 1.19 -14.08 3.90
CA PHE A 249 2.58 -14.38 3.52
C PHE A 249 3.44 -14.71 4.75
N VAL A 250 3.36 -13.91 5.81
CA VAL A 250 4.28 -13.98 6.96
C VAL A 250 3.67 -14.74 8.14
N SER A 251 4.38 -15.75 8.61
CA SER A 251 4.18 -16.33 9.95
C SER A 251 5.40 -16.06 10.83
N LEU A 252 5.19 -15.40 11.97
CA LEU A 252 6.25 -15.12 12.95
C LEU A 252 6.26 -16.19 14.04
N ALA A 253 7.39 -16.87 14.19
CA ALA A 253 7.63 -17.79 15.30
C ALA A 253 8.51 -17.12 16.35
N VAL A 254 7.98 -16.97 17.57
CA VAL A 254 8.71 -16.41 18.72
C VAL A 254 8.82 -17.47 19.80
N ALA A 255 10.03 -17.66 20.33
CA ALA A 255 10.21 -18.47 21.52
C ALA A 255 9.86 -17.63 22.76
N VAL A 256 9.03 -18.16 23.65
CA VAL A 256 8.77 -17.52 24.95
C VAL A 256 10.03 -17.68 25.81
N PRO A 257 10.77 -16.59 26.10
CA PRO A 257 12.06 -16.69 26.78
C PRO A 257 11.91 -16.87 28.29
N GLU A 258 10.85 -16.33 28.88
CA GLU A 258 10.56 -16.40 30.31
C GLU A 258 9.05 -16.40 30.54
N ILE A 259 8.57 -17.25 31.46
CA ILE A 259 7.18 -17.24 31.96
C ILE A 259 7.25 -16.92 33.44
N ARG A 260 6.70 -15.79 33.88
CA ARG A 260 6.58 -15.45 35.30
C ARG A 260 5.17 -15.75 35.78
N SER A 261 5.04 -16.57 36.82
CA SER A 261 3.79 -16.75 37.55
C SER A 261 3.74 -15.78 38.73
N THR A 262 2.79 -14.84 38.73
CA THR A 262 2.46 -14.08 39.93
C THR A 262 1.49 -14.92 40.78
N GLY A 263 1.90 -15.27 42.00
CA GLY A 263 1.17 -16.22 42.84
C GLY A 263 -0.27 -15.81 43.16
N ARG A 264 -1.22 -16.61 42.64
CA ARG A 264 -2.34 -17.25 43.36
C ARG A 264 -2.95 -18.30 42.44
N HIS A 265 -2.27 -19.43 42.28
CA HIS A 265 -2.91 -20.67 41.87
C HIS A 265 -2.35 -21.79 42.76
N GLU A 266 -3.10 -22.11 43.80
CA GLU A 266 -2.93 -23.37 44.49
C GLU A 266 -3.15 -24.52 43.49
N HIS A 267 -2.19 -25.43 43.47
CA HIS A 267 -2.26 -26.79 42.96
C HIS A 267 -3.10 -27.05 41.70
N PHE A 268 -2.49 -26.91 40.52
CA PHE A 268 -2.73 -27.87 39.43
C PHE A 268 -1.41 -28.17 38.72
N GLY A 269 -1.08 -29.47 38.63
CA GLY A 269 0.22 -29.95 38.16
C GLY A 269 0.53 -29.56 36.73
N PHE A 270 1.62 -28.81 36.53
CA PHE A 270 2.19 -28.57 35.21
C PHE A 270 3.01 -29.78 34.77
N ARG A 271 2.49 -30.56 33.80
CA ARG A 271 3.34 -31.37 32.92
C ARG A 271 3.21 -30.88 31.48
N HIS A 272 4.35 -30.41 30.97
CA HIS A 272 4.71 -30.27 29.55
C HIS A 272 3.88 -29.27 28.71
N ALA A 273 4.40 -28.05 28.56
CA ALA A 273 4.16 -27.22 27.38
C ALA A 273 5.41 -27.27 26.48
N LYS A 274 5.52 -28.32 25.64
CA LYS A 274 6.48 -28.35 24.53
C LYS A 274 5.80 -27.71 23.32
N SER A 275 6.45 -26.68 22.76
CA SER A 275 6.31 -26.19 21.38
C SER A 275 4.89 -26.14 20.81
N ALA A 276 4.26 -24.96 20.78
CA ALA A 276 3.11 -24.73 19.93
C ALA A 276 3.58 -24.44 18.50
N ILE A 277 3.43 -25.41 17.60
CA ILE A 277 3.40 -25.18 16.15
C ILE A 277 1.92 -25.05 15.78
N LEU A 278 1.51 -23.87 15.35
CA LEU A 278 0.16 -23.65 14.81
C LEU A 278 0.15 -24.06 13.34
N GLU A 279 -0.24 -25.31 13.07
CA GLU A 279 -0.69 -25.75 11.75
C GLU A 279 -1.90 -26.68 11.89
N ARG A 280 -3.05 -26.26 11.34
CA ARG A 280 -3.84 -27.05 10.37
C ARG A 280 -5.15 -26.34 10.01
N SER A 281 -5.29 -26.11 8.70
CA SER A 281 -6.49 -26.23 7.86
C SER A 281 -7.86 -25.83 8.44
N GLY A 282 -8.45 -24.80 7.82
CA GLY A 282 -9.89 -24.56 7.81
C GLY A 282 -10.28 -23.35 8.64
N HIS A 283 -10.63 -22.25 7.96
CA HIS A 283 -11.36 -21.08 8.44
C HIS A 283 -11.37 -20.84 9.96
N PHE A 284 -10.55 -19.91 10.44
CA PHE A 284 -10.92 -19.12 11.63
C PHE A 284 -10.54 -17.66 11.44
N SER A 285 -11.58 -16.83 11.39
CA SER A 285 -11.55 -15.44 11.82
C SER A 285 -10.94 -15.37 13.21
N LEU A 286 -10.08 -14.38 13.47
CA LEU A 286 -9.75 -13.94 14.81
C LEU A 286 -11.05 -13.43 15.46
N SER A 287 -11.84 -14.34 16.02
CA SER A 287 -12.73 -13.99 17.10
C SER A 287 -11.83 -13.66 18.28
N PHE A 288 -11.80 -12.37 18.64
CA PHE A 288 -11.45 -11.98 19.99
C PHE A 288 -12.23 -12.90 20.94
N CYS A 289 -11.52 -13.71 21.73
CA CYS A 289 -12.13 -14.26 22.92
C CYS A 289 -12.49 -13.06 23.81
N HIS A 290 -13.72 -12.56 23.68
CA HIS A 290 -14.37 -11.83 24.73
C HIS A 290 -14.45 -12.78 25.92
N PHE A 291 -13.52 -12.65 26.86
CA PHE A 291 -13.74 -13.19 28.19
C PHE A 291 -14.89 -12.41 28.80
N GLN A 292 -16.08 -13.00 28.77
CA GLN A 292 -17.23 -12.50 29.50
C GLN A 292 -16.99 -12.82 30.98
N ALA A 293 -16.22 -11.97 31.66
CA ALA A 293 -16.18 -11.98 33.11
C ALA A 293 -17.42 -11.22 33.60
N SER A 294 -18.36 -11.94 34.20
CA SER A 294 -19.50 -11.34 34.89
C SER A 294 -19.02 -10.40 35.99
N LYS A 295 -19.41 -9.13 35.89
CA LYS A 295 -19.48 -8.06 36.91
C LYS A 295 -18.62 -8.30 38.18
N THR A 296 -17.44 -7.68 38.24
CA THR A 296 -17.15 -6.43 38.98
C THR A 296 -15.64 -6.16 38.98
N ASP A 297 -15.29 -4.89 38.76
CA ASP A 297 -14.02 -4.23 39.02
C ASP A 297 -12.81 -4.34 38.06
N PHE A 298 -12.14 -3.19 38.02
CA PHE A 298 -11.36 -2.59 36.96
C PHE A 298 -9.86 -2.94 36.99
N SER A 299 -9.24 -2.70 35.82
CA SER A 299 -7.80 -2.49 35.57
C SER A 299 -6.89 -3.72 35.49
N LYS A 300 -6.31 -3.93 34.30
CA LYS A 300 -4.86 -3.76 34.06
C LYS A 300 -4.50 -4.01 32.60
N SER A 301 -3.93 -2.98 32.00
CA SER A 301 -3.31 -2.96 30.67
C SER A 301 -2.00 -3.75 30.69
N LEU A 302 -1.75 -4.57 29.66
CA LEU A 302 -0.43 -5.17 29.42
C LEU A 302 0.30 -4.34 28.35
N CYS A 303 1.26 -3.53 28.81
CA CYS A 303 2.26 -2.88 27.98
C CYS A 303 3.27 -3.93 27.49
N TYR A 304 3.48 -4.02 26.18
CA TYR A 304 4.65 -4.70 25.62
C TYR A 304 5.68 -3.65 25.18
N GLN A 305 6.82 -3.66 25.86
CA GLN A 305 8.00 -2.89 25.51
C GLN A 305 8.89 -3.78 24.62
N CYS A 306 8.88 -3.56 23.31
CA CYS A 306 9.92 -4.07 22.43
C CYS A 306 11.10 -3.11 22.51
N HIS A 307 12.22 -3.56 23.10
CA HIS A 307 13.49 -2.87 22.91
C HIS A 307 14.08 -3.24 21.55
N THR A 308 14.60 -2.19 20.90
CA THR A 308 15.18 -2.08 19.55
C THR A 308 16.25 -3.10 19.22
#